data_AF-A0A944U8X7-F1
#
_entry.id   AF-A0A944U8X7-F1
#
_cell.length_a   1.000
_cell.length_b   1.000
_cell.length_c   1.000
_cell.angle_alpha   90.00
_cell.angle_beta   90.00
_cell.angle_gamma   90.00
#
_symmetry.space_group_name_H-M   'P 1'
#
loop_
_entity.id
_entity.type
_entity.pdbx_description
1 polymer ?
#
loop_
_entity_poly.entity_id
_entity_poly.type
_entity_poly.pdbx_seq_one_letter_code
_entity_poly.pdbx_strand_id
1 'polypeptide(L)'
;MKLLLSLLFIGLVTAASPNLDTDGDGLLNTEEDRNSNNMMDIGETDPLNADTDDGGEADGSELSAGRNPLDPTDDYTYDLDGDGLSNGEELQIGTNPDNPDSDDDGIKDDADPFPLDRMYKEDKDIDGIPDEYEEENGLSSQNKDDAMEDNDNDGISNRDEFIIGIDPNDPDSDEDGIDDGTEVEEGTDPEENPCLAYGGGSSHFADLEDHWSRNYVIHLHQT
;
A
#
# COMPACT_ATOMS: atom_id res chain seq x y z
N MET A 1 -4.43 85.92 -8.34
CA MET A 1 -3.98 85.75 -6.94
C MET A 1 -4.16 84.28 -6.60
N LYS A 2 -3.10 83.62 -6.13
CA LYS A 2 -3.02 82.19 -5.79
C LYS A 2 -4.14 81.76 -4.82
N LEU A 3 -4.61 80.51 -4.93
CA LEU A 3 -4.27 79.46 -3.95
C LEU A 3 -4.81 78.10 -4.40
N LEU A 4 -3.91 77.11 -4.35
CA LEU A 4 -4.17 75.68 -4.49
C LEU A 4 -5.09 75.19 -3.36
N LEU A 5 -5.91 74.18 -3.66
CA LEU A 5 -6.40 73.21 -2.67
C LEU A 5 -6.56 71.87 -3.41
N SER A 6 -5.47 71.10 -3.50
CA SER A 6 -5.16 69.96 -2.64
C SER A 6 -6.14 68.81 -2.83
N LEU A 7 -5.72 67.83 -3.64
CA LEU A 7 -6.24 66.47 -3.65
C LEU A 7 -6.20 65.93 -2.22
N LEU A 8 -7.34 65.46 -1.73
CA LEU A 8 -7.39 64.54 -0.61
C LEU A 8 -8.44 63.49 -0.98
N PHE A 9 -7.99 62.46 -1.69
CA PHE A 9 -8.72 61.20 -1.77
C PHE A 9 -8.66 60.60 -0.37
N ILE A 10 -9.69 60.86 0.43
CA ILE A 10 -9.95 60.09 1.65
C ILE A 10 -11.10 59.16 1.32
N GLY A 11 -10.85 57.87 1.53
CA GLY A 11 -11.91 56.89 1.69
C GLY A 11 -12.06 55.98 0.48
N LEU A 12 -11.18 55.00 0.37
CA LEU A 12 -11.67 53.64 0.20
C LEU A 12 -10.85 52.76 1.13
N VAL A 13 -11.33 52.62 2.37
CA VAL A 13 -11.05 51.40 3.12
C VAL A 13 -11.74 50.33 2.30
N THR A 14 -10.98 49.59 1.50
CA THR A 14 -11.49 48.36 0.91
C THR A 14 -11.71 47.42 2.10
N ALA A 15 -12.94 47.35 2.60
CA ALA A 15 -13.37 46.18 3.33
C ALA A 15 -12.97 44.99 2.45
N ALA A 16 -12.20 44.06 3.02
CA ALA A 16 -11.86 42.80 2.37
C ALA A 16 -13.13 42.26 1.72
N SER A 17 -13.06 41.89 0.44
CA SER A 17 -14.19 41.28 -0.23
C SER A 17 -14.63 40.08 0.64
N PRO A 18 -15.87 40.02 1.13
CA PRO A 18 -16.29 39.00 2.10
C PRO A 18 -16.34 37.58 1.51
N ASN A 19 -16.02 37.44 0.23
CA ASN A 19 -15.92 36.18 -0.51
C ASN A 19 -14.54 36.07 -1.17
N LEU A 20 -13.49 36.51 -0.48
CA LEU A 20 -12.12 36.30 -0.91
C LEU A 20 -11.60 35.06 -0.20
N ASP A 21 -10.92 34.23 -0.98
CA ASP A 21 -10.07 33.13 -0.58
C ASP A 21 -8.67 33.61 -1.00
N THR A 22 -7.80 33.88 -0.03
CA THR A 22 -6.58 34.68 -0.25
C THR A 22 -5.35 33.84 -0.54
N ASP A 23 -5.25 32.66 0.07
CA ASP A 23 -4.20 31.67 -0.16
C ASP A 23 -4.62 30.56 -1.14
N GLY A 24 -5.91 30.45 -1.47
CA GLY A 24 -6.42 29.60 -2.54
C GLY A 24 -6.66 28.15 -2.12
N ASP A 25 -6.85 27.90 -0.83
CA ASP A 25 -7.03 26.56 -0.24
C ASP A 25 -8.49 26.04 -0.37
N GLY A 26 -9.41 26.93 -0.73
CA GLY A 26 -10.84 26.65 -0.89
C GLY A 26 -11.72 27.11 0.28
N LEU A 27 -11.14 27.70 1.33
CA LEU A 27 -11.84 28.39 2.40
C LEU A 27 -11.85 29.89 2.16
N LEU A 28 -12.94 30.54 2.54
CA LEU A 28 -12.99 32.00 2.51
C LEU A 28 -12.29 32.55 3.75
N ASN A 29 -11.64 33.71 3.64
CA ASN A 29 -11.04 34.40 4.79
C ASN A 29 -12.01 34.61 5.96
N THR A 30 -13.32 34.69 5.70
CA THR A 30 -14.35 34.84 6.74
C THR A 30 -14.75 33.53 7.43
N GLU A 31 -14.45 32.39 6.82
CA GLU A 31 -14.64 31.04 7.38
C GLU A 31 -13.47 30.67 8.29
N GLU A 32 -12.28 31.14 7.92
CA GLU A 32 -11.02 30.95 8.61
C GLU A 32 -10.88 31.92 9.81
N ASP A 33 -10.94 33.24 9.59
CA ASP A 33 -10.98 34.27 10.65
C ASP A 33 -12.43 34.71 10.92
N ARG A 34 -13.18 33.86 11.62
CA ARG A 34 -14.64 34.03 11.81
C ARG A 34 -15.00 35.30 12.55
N ASN A 35 -14.11 35.76 13.41
CA ASN A 35 -14.34 36.95 14.21
C ASN A 35 -13.64 38.21 13.66
N SER A 36 -12.94 38.06 12.52
CA SER A 36 -12.31 39.13 11.74
C SER A 36 -11.37 39.99 12.59
N ASN A 37 -10.65 39.34 13.51
CA ASN A 37 -9.71 40.00 14.41
C ASN A 37 -8.24 39.90 13.93
N ASN A 38 -8.00 39.21 12.81
CA ASN A 38 -6.70 38.94 12.24
C ASN A 38 -5.74 38.19 13.18
N MET A 39 -6.27 37.37 14.07
CA MET A 39 -5.54 36.49 14.97
C MET A 39 -6.10 35.08 14.82
N MET A 40 -5.23 34.08 14.75
CA MET A 40 -5.65 32.68 14.76
C MET A 40 -6.18 32.32 16.15
N ASP A 41 -7.50 32.17 16.29
CA ASP A 41 -8.14 31.66 17.50
C ASP A 41 -8.28 30.12 17.47
N ILE A 42 -8.73 29.53 18.58
CA ILE A 42 -8.90 28.07 18.65
C ILE A 42 -9.98 27.58 17.67
N GLY A 43 -9.61 26.66 16.77
CA GLY A 43 -10.50 26.11 15.75
C GLY A 43 -10.76 27.03 14.55
N GLU A 44 -9.88 28.03 14.36
CA GLU A 44 -9.73 28.87 13.17
C GLU A 44 -8.42 28.49 12.45
N THR A 45 -8.37 28.71 11.14
CA THR A 45 -7.17 28.55 10.28
C THR A 45 -6.60 29.92 9.88
N ASP A 46 -5.41 29.98 9.27
CA ASP A 46 -4.78 31.25 8.85
C ASP A 46 -5.15 31.61 7.40
N PRO A 47 -5.92 32.70 7.14
CA PRO A 47 -6.35 33.10 5.80
C PRO A 47 -5.26 33.47 4.79
N LEU A 48 -3.99 33.35 5.17
CA LEU A 48 -2.82 33.64 4.33
C LEU A 48 -1.92 32.41 4.17
N ASN A 49 -2.29 31.28 4.76
CA ASN A 49 -1.54 30.05 4.76
C ASN A 49 -2.47 28.89 4.41
N ALA A 50 -2.33 28.38 3.18
CA ALA A 50 -3.22 27.34 2.67
C ALA A 50 -3.16 26.01 3.44
N ASP A 51 -2.13 25.79 4.25
CA ASP A 51 -1.88 24.60 5.07
C ASP A 51 -1.47 25.10 6.47
N THR A 52 -2.44 25.26 7.37
CA THR A 52 -2.26 25.95 8.65
C THR A 52 -1.37 25.17 9.62
N ASP A 53 -1.38 23.84 9.56
CA ASP A 53 -0.66 22.98 10.49
C ASP A 53 0.65 22.38 9.94
N ASP A 54 0.99 22.72 8.70
CA ASP A 54 2.17 22.27 7.96
C ASP A 54 2.20 20.73 7.79
N GLY A 55 1.05 20.06 7.75
CA GLY A 55 0.88 18.61 7.53
C GLY A 55 1.02 18.18 6.06
N GLY A 56 1.04 19.16 5.15
CA GLY A 56 1.23 18.98 3.71
C GLY A 56 -0.07 18.90 2.92
N GLU A 57 -1.22 18.90 3.60
CA GLU A 57 -2.52 19.10 2.99
C GLU A 57 -3.05 20.52 3.24
N ALA A 58 -3.94 20.97 2.36
CA ALA A 58 -4.51 22.31 2.49
C ALA A 58 -5.76 22.28 3.36
N ASP A 59 -6.00 23.31 4.18
CA ASP A 59 -7.07 23.34 5.18
C ASP A 59 -8.45 23.04 4.55
N GLY A 60 -8.76 23.69 3.43
CA GLY A 60 -9.99 23.44 2.68
C GLY A 60 -10.12 22.02 2.14
N SER A 61 -9.00 21.38 1.78
CA SER A 61 -8.96 19.98 1.33
C SER A 61 -9.24 19.03 2.49
N GLU A 62 -8.61 19.24 3.63
CA GLU A 62 -8.83 18.44 4.84
C GLU A 62 -10.28 18.53 5.33
N LEU A 63 -10.85 19.75 5.41
CA LEU A 63 -12.26 19.92 5.78
C LEU A 63 -13.20 19.21 4.80
N SER A 64 -12.87 19.22 3.50
CA SER A 64 -13.65 18.50 2.49
C SER A 64 -13.56 16.98 2.64
N ALA A 65 -12.42 16.48 3.14
CA ALA A 65 -12.17 15.08 3.47
C ALA A 65 -12.69 14.68 4.86
N GLY A 66 -13.08 15.65 5.69
CA GLY A 66 -13.54 15.43 7.06
C GLY A 66 -12.43 15.28 8.10
N ARG A 67 -11.23 15.77 7.78
CA ARG A 67 -10.03 15.87 8.63
C ARG A 67 -9.93 17.22 9.34
N ASN A 68 -8.90 17.38 10.16
CA ASN A 68 -8.70 18.56 10.99
C ASN A 68 -7.49 19.40 10.53
N PRO A 69 -7.71 20.60 9.94
CA PRO A 69 -6.67 21.57 9.50
C PRO A 69 -5.68 22.12 10.53
N LEU A 70 -5.72 21.57 11.74
CA LEU A 70 -4.96 22.00 12.91
C LEU A 70 -4.28 20.80 13.57
N ASP A 71 -4.29 19.64 12.93
CA ASP A 71 -3.69 18.39 13.36
C ASP A 71 -2.98 17.71 12.19
N PRO A 72 -1.67 17.97 12.02
CA PRO A 72 -0.94 17.47 10.86
C PRO A 72 -0.82 15.95 10.89
N THR A 73 -1.14 15.29 12.01
CA THR A 73 -1.02 13.84 12.14
C THR A 73 -2.16 13.07 11.50
N ASP A 74 -3.27 13.73 11.11
CA ASP A 74 -4.36 13.07 10.36
C ASP A 74 -4.23 13.24 8.83
N ASP A 75 -3.23 13.99 8.37
CA ASP A 75 -2.88 14.15 6.96
C ASP A 75 -2.27 12.90 6.34
N TYR A 76 -2.62 12.65 5.07
CA TYR A 76 -2.01 11.54 4.32
C TYR A 76 -0.60 11.86 3.85
N THR A 77 -0.22 13.14 3.75
CA THR A 77 1.11 13.54 3.32
C THR A 77 2.11 13.67 4.45
N TYR A 78 1.63 13.64 5.70
CA TYR A 78 2.49 13.73 6.87
C TYR A 78 3.22 12.40 7.10
N ASP A 79 4.48 12.48 7.49
CA ASP A 79 5.34 11.35 7.88
C ASP A 79 5.41 11.34 9.41
N LEU A 80 4.58 10.50 10.04
CA LEU A 80 4.32 10.55 11.48
C LEU A 80 5.46 9.96 12.31
N ASP A 81 6.16 8.95 11.81
CA ASP A 81 7.24 8.27 12.53
C ASP A 81 8.65 8.66 12.06
N GLY A 82 8.75 9.40 10.95
CA GLY A 82 10.00 9.90 10.39
C GLY A 82 10.83 8.81 9.71
N ASP A 83 10.19 7.79 9.16
CA ASP A 83 10.88 6.72 8.44
C ASP A 83 11.29 7.15 7.03
N GLY A 84 10.45 7.93 6.35
CA GLY A 84 10.62 8.41 4.98
C GLY A 84 9.39 8.23 4.09
N LEU A 85 8.40 7.46 4.53
CA LEU A 85 7.08 7.28 3.91
C LEU A 85 6.06 8.21 4.59
N SER A 86 5.11 8.71 3.81
CA SER A 86 3.95 9.41 4.36
C SER A 86 2.89 8.43 4.87
N ASN A 87 2.08 8.84 5.84
CA ASN A 87 0.95 8.07 6.37
C ASN A 87 0.07 7.48 5.26
N GLY A 88 -0.13 8.21 4.17
CA GLY A 88 -0.90 7.79 3.01
C GLY A 88 -0.19 6.72 2.17
N GLU A 89 1.13 6.79 2.01
CA GLU A 89 1.94 5.76 1.36
C GLU A 89 1.94 4.47 2.18
N GLU A 90 2.09 4.59 3.50
CA GLU A 90 2.06 3.45 4.42
C GLU A 90 0.72 2.73 4.41
N LEU A 91 -0.39 3.48 4.46
CA LEU A 91 -1.73 2.91 4.29
C LEU A 91 -1.91 2.19 2.94
N GLN A 92 -1.19 2.63 1.89
CA GLN A 92 -1.26 1.99 0.57
C GLN A 92 -0.48 0.67 0.52
N ILE A 93 0.67 0.59 1.19
CA ILE A 93 1.52 -0.62 1.22
C ILE A 93 1.21 -1.54 2.42
N GLY A 94 0.41 -1.09 3.37
CA GLY A 94 -0.06 -1.86 4.53
C GLY A 94 0.83 -1.76 5.78
N THR A 95 1.84 -0.89 5.76
CA THR A 95 2.70 -0.60 6.91
C THR A 95 2.00 0.30 7.92
N ASN A 96 2.64 0.55 9.06
CA ASN A 96 2.03 1.20 10.21
C ASN A 96 2.56 2.64 10.41
N PRO A 97 1.71 3.67 10.21
CA PRO A 97 2.13 5.08 10.28
C PRO A 97 2.80 5.58 11.55
N ASP A 98 2.71 4.85 12.65
CA ASP A 98 3.36 5.22 13.90
C ASP A 98 4.60 4.39 14.24
N ASN A 99 5.07 3.55 13.32
CA ASN A 99 6.16 2.61 13.53
C ASN A 99 7.10 2.52 12.32
N PRO A 100 8.34 3.03 12.43
CA PRO A 100 9.23 3.22 11.28
C PRO A 100 9.88 1.92 10.76
N ASP A 101 9.42 0.76 11.23
CA ASP A 101 9.95 -0.59 11.02
C ASP A 101 8.81 -1.56 11.39
N SER A 102 7.85 -1.71 10.48
CA SER A 102 6.53 -2.30 10.72
C SER A 102 6.59 -3.77 11.14
N ASP A 103 7.56 -4.52 10.66
CA ASP A 103 7.74 -5.93 10.99
C ASP A 103 8.81 -6.21 12.07
N ASP A 104 9.43 -5.15 12.60
CA ASP A 104 10.55 -5.12 13.56
C ASP A 104 11.74 -6.00 13.16
N ASP A 105 12.15 -5.93 11.92
CA ASP A 105 13.31 -6.67 11.43
C ASP A 105 14.61 -5.87 11.55
N GLY A 106 14.52 -4.54 11.71
CA GLY A 106 15.63 -3.60 11.82
C GLY A 106 15.97 -2.82 10.55
N ILE A 107 15.22 -3.01 9.46
CA ILE A 107 15.19 -2.15 8.27
C ILE A 107 13.94 -1.27 8.38
N LYS A 108 14.02 -0.02 7.91
CA LYS A 108 12.86 0.87 7.93
C LYS A 108 11.95 0.59 6.74
N ASP A 109 10.66 0.86 6.88
CA ASP A 109 9.68 0.58 5.82
C ASP A 109 10.04 1.30 4.49
N ASP A 110 10.59 2.52 4.56
CA ASP A 110 11.08 3.27 3.39
C ASP A 110 12.21 2.59 2.59
N ALA A 111 12.94 1.69 3.23
CA ALA A 111 14.14 1.05 2.71
C ALA A 111 14.02 -0.48 2.60
N ASP A 112 12.98 -1.07 3.18
CA ASP A 112 12.73 -2.50 3.21
C ASP A 112 11.99 -2.96 1.94
N PRO A 113 12.54 -3.92 1.16
CA PRO A 113 11.81 -4.53 0.06
C PRO A 113 10.56 -5.33 0.50
N PHE A 114 10.53 -5.82 1.74
CA PHE A 114 9.45 -6.64 2.30
C PHE A 114 9.00 -6.14 3.69
N PRO A 115 8.47 -4.91 3.80
CA PRO A 115 8.26 -4.20 5.08
C PRO A 115 7.17 -4.82 6.00
N LEU A 116 6.59 -5.95 5.61
CA LEU A 116 5.55 -6.67 6.36
C LEU A 116 5.99 -8.08 6.75
N ASP A 117 7.19 -8.50 6.37
CA ASP A 117 7.71 -9.84 6.62
C ASP A 117 9.13 -9.81 7.19
N ARG A 118 9.18 -9.97 8.53
CA ARG A 118 10.41 -9.99 9.32
C ARG A 118 11.47 -11.01 8.84
N MET A 119 11.06 -12.02 8.06
CA MET A 119 11.99 -13.03 7.56
C MET A 119 12.85 -12.53 6.39
N TYR A 120 12.35 -11.57 5.60
CA TYR A 120 12.90 -11.22 4.30
C TYR A 120 13.42 -9.79 4.29
N LYS A 121 14.72 -9.62 3.99
CA LYS A 121 15.45 -8.35 4.20
C LYS A 121 16.07 -7.78 2.94
N GLU A 122 16.39 -8.64 1.99
CA GLU A 122 17.11 -8.29 0.78
C GLU A 122 16.36 -8.82 -0.45
N ASP A 123 16.29 -7.98 -1.48
CA ASP A 123 15.91 -8.35 -2.85
C ASP A 123 16.91 -7.63 -3.77
N LYS A 124 17.99 -8.32 -4.10
CA LYS A 124 19.19 -7.71 -4.67
C LYS A 124 19.05 -7.38 -6.15
N ASP A 125 18.23 -8.12 -6.88
CA ASP A 125 17.96 -7.87 -8.29
C ASP A 125 16.57 -7.28 -8.58
N ILE A 126 15.76 -7.11 -7.52
CA ILE A 126 14.52 -6.34 -7.47
C ILE A 126 13.46 -6.98 -8.36
N ASP A 127 13.25 -8.28 -8.14
CA ASP A 127 12.29 -9.08 -8.90
C ASP A 127 11.04 -9.49 -8.10
N GLY A 128 11.04 -9.17 -6.80
CA GLY A 128 9.95 -9.45 -5.87
C GLY A 128 10.07 -10.80 -5.17
N ILE A 129 11.18 -11.52 -5.32
CA ILE A 129 11.52 -12.71 -4.55
C ILE A 129 12.68 -12.38 -3.60
N PRO A 130 12.61 -12.72 -2.30
CA PRO A 130 13.69 -12.45 -1.36
C PRO A 130 14.95 -13.28 -1.64
N ASP A 131 16.13 -12.67 -1.48
CA ASP A 131 17.43 -13.35 -1.62
C ASP A 131 17.50 -14.64 -0.79
N GLU A 132 16.98 -14.62 0.45
CA GLU A 132 16.93 -15.78 1.32
C GLU A 132 16.08 -16.93 0.74
N TYR A 133 14.93 -16.61 0.15
CA TYR A 133 14.06 -17.60 -0.49
C TYR A 133 14.69 -18.18 -1.74
N GLU A 134 15.34 -17.33 -2.55
CA GLU A 134 15.99 -17.78 -3.78
C GLU A 134 17.14 -18.74 -3.51
N GLU A 135 17.96 -18.44 -2.50
CA GLU A 135 19.08 -19.31 -2.11
C GLU A 135 18.60 -20.70 -1.63
N GLU A 136 17.45 -20.75 -0.95
CA GLU A 136 16.86 -22.00 -0.45
C GLU A 136 16.21 -22.84 -1.57
N ASN A 137 15.58 -22.19 -2.54
CA ASN A 137 14.85 -22.84 -3.65
C ASN A 137 15.67 -22.95 -4.95
N GLY A 138 16.94 -22.53 -4.94
CA GLY A 138 17.83 -22.66 -6.09
C GLY A 138 17.57 -21.67 -7.23
N LEU A 139 16.85 -20.58 -6.94
CA LEU A 139 16.71 -19.40 -7.80
C LEU A 139 17.95 -18.51 -7.70
N SER A 140 17.97 -17.38 -8.39
CA SER A 140 19.16 -16.56 -8.58
C SER A 140 18.93 -15.09 -8.22
N SER A 141 19.41 -14.69 -7.02
CA SER A 141 19.40 -13.31 -6.50
C SER A 141 20.19 -12.24 -7.26
N GLN A 142 20.64 -12.58 -8.47
CA GLN A 142 21.37 -11.72 -9.39
C GLN A 142 20.71 -11.65 -10.77
N ASN A 143 19.63 -12.40 -10.99
CA ASN A 143 18.98 -12.57 -12.27
C ASN A 143 17.44 -12.44 -12.19
N LYS A 144 16.95 -11.24 -11.90
CA LYS A 144 15.54 -10.82 -11.94
C LYS A 144 14.57 -11.36 -13.01
N ASP A 145 15.08 -11.95 -14.08
CA ASP A 145 14.27 -12.55 -15.12
C ASP A 145 13.83 -13.99 -14.75
N ASP A 146 14.50 -14.65 -13.79
CA ASP A 146 14.14 -15.99 -13.32
C ASP A 146 12.88 -15.99 -12.44
N ALA A 147 12.54 -14.90 -11.75
CA ALA A 147 11.22 -14.72 -11.15
C ALA A 147 10.04 -14.93 -12.12
N MET A 148 10.27 -14.75 -13.43
CA MET A 148 9.26 -14.95 -14.49
C MET A 148 9.44 -16.26 -15.25
N GLU A 149 10.46 -17.04 -14.89
CA GLU A 149 10.60 -18.41 -15.36
C GLU A 149 9.63 -19.33 -14.61
N ASP A 150 9.46 -20.53 -15.15
CA ASP A 150 8.54 -21.58 -14.68
C ASP A 150 9.43 -22.83 -14.60
N ASN A 151 9.97 -23.07 -13.40
CA ASN A 151 11.08 -24.00 -13.21
C ASN A 151 10.65 -25.46 -13.33
N ASP A 152 9.45 -25.79 -12.87
CA ASP A 152 8.90 -27.13 -12.90
C ASP A 152 7.93 -27.39 -14.08
N ASN A 153 7.55 -26.35 -14.82
CA ASN A 153 6.70 -26.37 -16.02
C ASN A 153 5.24 -26.70 -15.75
N ASP A 154 4.70 -26.27 -14.61
CA ASP A 154 3.29 -26.39 -14.23
C ASP A 154 2.42 -25.25 -14.80
N GLY A 155 3.03 -24.13 -15.20
CA GLY A 155 2.38 -22.95 -15.75
C GLY A 155 2.25 -21.75 -14.82
N ILE A 156 2.80 -21.81 -13.61
CA ILE A 156 2.96 -20.70 -12.67
C ILE A 156 4.41 -20.18 -12.78
N SER A 157 4.63 -18.89 -12.51
CA SER A 157 6.00 -18.35 -12.49
C SER A 157 6.59 -18.43 -11.09
N ASN A 158 7.91 -18.59 -10.98
CA ASN A 158 8.63 -18.72 -9.70
C ASN A 158 8.22 -17.66 -8.66
N ARG A 159 7.97 -16.40 -9.09
CA ARG A 159 7.50 -15.34 -8.19
C ARG A 159 6.04 -15.52 -7.78
N ASP A 160 5.18 -15.92 -8.71
CA ASP A 160 3.77 -16.13 -8.39
C ASP A 160 3.60 -17.34 -7.44
N GLU A 161 4.46 -18.37 -7.59
CA GLU A 161 4.59 -19.48 -6.65
C GLU A 161 5.02 -19.02 -5.26
N PHE A 162 6.06 -18.17 -5.17
CA PHE A 162 6.47 -17.53 -3.91
C PHE A 162 5.31 -16.76 -3.25
N ILE A 163 4.54 -15.99 -4.03
CA ILE A 163 3.41 -15.18 -3.51
C ILE A 163 2.28 -16.07 -2.94
N ILE A 164 2.00 -17.21 -3.56
CA ILE A 164 0.94 -18.13 -3.10
C ILE A 164 1.44 -19.18 -2.11
N GLY A 165 2.77 -19.33 -1.95
CA GLY A 165 3.39 -20.16 -0.92
C GLY A 165 3.69 -21.60 -1.33
N ILE A 166 3.81 -21.89 -2.63
CA ILE A 166 4.15 -23.23 -3.17
C ILE A 166 5.62 -23.29 -3.62
N ASP A 167 6.17 -24.50 -3.76
CA ASP A 167 7.59 -24.71 -4.12
C ASP A 167 7.79 -24.56 -5.63
N PRO A 168 8.65 -23.62 -6.10
CA PRO A 168 8.88 -23.38 -7.53
C PRO A 168 9.58 -24.52 -8.27
N ASN A 169 9.85 -25.63 -7.60
CA ASN A 169 10.45 -26.82 -8.18
C ASN A 169 9.58 -28.07 -8.03
N ASP A 170 8.34 -27.93 -7.56
CA ASP A 170 7.40 -29.03 -7.35
C ASP A 170 6.06 -28.79 -8.07
N PRO A 171 5.83 -29.43 -9.23
CA PRO A 171 4.71 -29.09 -10.09
C PRO A 171 3.34 -29.57 -9.58
N ASP A 172 3.27 -30.23 -8.43
CA ASP A 172 2.08 -30.86 -7.82
C ASP A 172 2.30 -30.92 -6.29
N SER A 173 2.10 -29.78 -5.63
CA SER A 173 2.44 -29.54 -4.22
C SER A 173 1.75 -30.49 -3.24
N ASP A 174 0.53 -30.94 -3.56
CA ASP A 174 -0.25 -31.83 -2.70
C ASP A 174 -0.14 -33.33 -3.08
N GLU A 175 0.55 -33.64 -4.17
CA GLU A 175 0.73 -34.97 -4.76
C GLU A 175 -0.60 -35.70 -5.11
N ASP A 176 -1.66 -34.99 -5.49
CA ASP A 176 -2.94 -35.58 -5.91
C ASP A 176 -3.01 -35.99 -7.38
N GLY A 177 -2.04 -35.56 -8.18
CA GLY A 177 -1.91 -35.84 -9.61
C GLY A 177 -2.50 -34.77 -10.54
N ILE A 178 -2.88 -33.61 -10.00
CA ILE A 178 -3.14 -32.38 -10.75
C ILE A 178 -1.98 -31.41 -10.48
N ASP A 179 -1.47 -30.78 -11.53
CA ASP A 179 -0.42 -29.77 -11.39
C ASP A 179 -0.95 -28.44 -10.80
N ASP A 180 -0.14 -27.76 -10.00
CA ASP A 180 -0.54 -26.56 -9.24
C ASP A 180 -1.09 -25.46 -10.19
N GLY A 181 -0.45 -25.26 -11.34
CA GLY A 181 -0.91 -24.36 -12.40
C GLY A 181 -2.31 -24.68 -12.92
N THR A 182 -2.65 -25.95 -13.09
CA THR A 182 -4.03 -26.37 -13.42
C THR A 182 -4.98 -26.01 -12.29
N GLU A 183 -4.58 -26.23 -11.04
CA GLU A 183 -5.42 -25.97 -9.88
C GLU A 183 -5.76 -24.49 -9.75
N VAL A 184 -4.75 -23.64 -9.89
CA VAL A 184 -4.92 -22.18 -9.92
C VAL A 184 -5.82 -21.75 -11.09
N GLU A 185 -5.67 -22.35 -12.29
CA GLU A 185 -6.53 -22.05 -13.45
C GLU A 185 -8.01 -22.41 -13.18
N GLU A 186 -8.26 -23.54 -12.49
CA GLU A 186 -9.61 -24.02 -12.16
C GLU A 186 -10.16 -23.42 -10.85
N GLY A 187 -9.35 -22.67 -10.11
CA GLY A 187 -9.68 -22.03 -8.85
C GLY A 187 -9.80 -23.01 -7.67
N THR A 188 -9.01 -24.08 -7.70
CA THR A 188 -8.80 -25.02 -6.58
C THR A 188 -7.55 -24.62 -5.78
N ASP A 189 -7.30 -25.29 -4.66
CA ASP A 189 -6.21 -24.99 -3.73
C ASP A 189 -5.07 -26.00 -3.94
N PRO A 190 -3.89 -25.58 -4.44
CA PRO A 190 -2.76 -26.46 -4.74
C PRO A 190 -2.19 -27.26 -3.56
N GLU A 191 -2.54 -26.92 -2.31
CA GLU A 191 -2.06 -27.63 -1.13
C GLU A 191 -3.11 -28.63 -0.54
N GLU A 192 -4.33 -28.66 -1.08
CA GLU A 192 -5.47 -29.38 -0.49
C GLU A 192 -5.72 -30.77 -1.12
N ASN A 193 -4.92 -31.78 -0.78
CA ASN A 193 -5.13 -33.11 -1.37
C ASN A 193 -6.49 -33.75 -1.00
N PRO A 194 -7.48 -33.83 -1.93
CA PRO A 194 -8.79 -34.41 -1.66
C PRO A 194 -8.75 -35.95 -1.74
N CYS A 195 -7.70 -36.51 -2.34
CA CYS A 195 -7.48 -37.94 -2.47
C CYS A 195 -7.04 -38.60 -1.14
N LEU A 196 -6.51 -37.85 -0.17
CA LEU A 196 -6.16 -38.35 1.17
C LEU A 196 -7.39 -38.66 2.06
N ALA A 197 -8.59 -38.28 1.64
CA ALA A 197 -9.80 -38.42 2.47
C ALA A 197 -10.30 -39.87 2.66
N TYR A 198 -9.76 -40.89 1.97
CA TYR A 198 -10.33 -42.25 2.03
C TYR A 198 -9.32 -43.42 1.98
N GLY A 199 -8.35 -43.48 2.90
CA GLY A 199 -7.63 -44.74 3.07
C GLY A 199 -6.50 -44.74 4.09
N GLY A 200 -6.74 -45.35 5.24
CA GLY A 200 -5.68 -45.61 6.21
C GLY A 200 -4.53 -46.41 5.59
N GLY A 201 -3.40 -45.75 5.39
CA GLY A 201 -2.07 -46.34 5.37
C GLY A 201 -1.56 -46.84 4.02
N SER A 202 -1.15 -45.92 3.14
CA SER A 202 0.13 -45.98 2.40
C SER A 202 0.20 -44.76 1.48
N SER A 203 1.24 -43.94 1.67
CA SER A 203 1.69 -42.90 0.74
C SER A 203 2.00 -43.52 -0.62
N HIS A 204 1.72 -42.77 -1.69
CA HIS A 204 1.82 -43.15 -3.11
C HIS A 204 0.65 -43.99 -3.65
N PHE A 205 -0.37 -43.29 -4.20
CA PHE A 205 -1.50 -43.91 -4.92
C PHE A 205 -1.85 -43.24 -6.26
N ALA A 206 -1.04 -42.28 -6.76
CA ALA A 206 -1.24 -41.63 -8.05
C ALA A 206 -0.80 -42.48 -9.28
N ASP A 207 0.07 -43.48 -9.08
CA ASP A 207 0.69 -44.27 -10.18
C ASP A 207 -0.15 -45.46 -10.71
N LEU A 208 -1.42 -45.61 -10.34
CA LEU A 208 -2.25 -46.71 -10.84
C LEU A 208 -3.11 -46.26 -12.02
N GLU A 209 -3.03 -47.00 -13.15
CA GLU A 209 -3.77 -46.78 -14.42
C GLU A 209 -5.31 -46.68 -14.31
N ASP A 210 -5.89 -46.74 -13.10
CA ASP A 210 -7.33 -46.69 -12.82
C ASP A 210 -7.72 -45.70 -11.68
N HIS A 211 -6.81 -44.83 -11.21
CA HIS A 211 -7.20 -43.76 -10.26
C HIS A 211 -7.86 -42.57 -10.98
N TRP A 212 -8.63 -41.80 -10.21
CA TRP A 212 -9.71 -40.96 -10.71
C TRP A 212 -9.35 -40.06 -11.89
N SER A 213 -10.29 -39.87 -12.83
CA SER A 213 -10.07 -38.94 -13.94
C SER A 213 -9.77 -37.53 -13.39
N ARG A 214 -8.90 -36.75 -14.03
CA ARG A 214 -8.66 -35.32 -13.73
C ARG A 214 -9.94 -34.55 -13.35
N ASN A 215 -11.01 -34.69 -14.14
CA ASN A 215 -12.32 -34.06 -13.86
C ASN A 215 -12.98 -34.43 -12.52
N TYR A 216 -12.65 -35.60 -11.97
CA TYR A 216 -13.19 -36.06 -10.70
C TYR A 216 -12.38 -35.51 -9.52
N VAL A 217 -11.06 -35.42 -9.65
CA VAL A 217 -10.19 -34.83 -8.63
C VAL A 217 -10.50 -33.33 -8.50
N ILE A 218 -10.55 -32.59 -9.62
CA ILE A 218 -11.01 -31.18 -9.67
C ILE A 218 -12.39 -31.01 -9.01
N HIS A 219 -13.30 -31.96 -9.24
CA HIS A 219 -14.64 -31.87 -8.63
C HIS A 219 -14.61 -31.99 -7.11
N LEU A 220 -13.67 -32.75 -6.54
CA LEU A 220 -13.57 -32.92 -5.09
C LEU A 220 -13.05 -31.65 -4.40
N HIS A 221 -12.08 -30.97 -5.01
CA HIS A 221 -11.58 -29.67 -4.55
C HIS A 221 -12.67 -28.60 -4.45
N GLN A 222 -13.72 -28.71 -5.27
CA GLN A 222 -14.83 -27.74 -5.29
C GLN A 222 -15.96 -28.04 -4.28
N THR A 223 -15.89 -29.13 -3.49
CA THR A 223 -16.99 -29.59 -2.62
C THR A 223 -16.71 -29.50 -1.13
#